data_AF-A0A1H7D7D2-F1
#
_entry.id   AF-A0A1H7D7D2-F1
#
_cell.length_a   1.000
_cell.length_b   1.000
_cell.length_c   1.000
_cell.angle_alpha   90.00
_cell.angle_beta   90.00
_cell.angle_gamma   90.00
#
_symmetry.space_group_name_H-M   'P 1'
#
loop_
_entity.id
_entity.type
_entity.pdbx_description
1 polymer ?
#
loop_
_entity_poly.entity_id
_entity_poly.type
_entity_poly.pdbx_seq_one_letter_code
_entity_poly.pdbx_strand_id
1 'polypeptide(L)' 'MNTEPRIPDPDGFYEALLAAHEGRTEARSADLNARLVLLLANQCADQDVLLACIRAAAEEDLTTTITP' A
#
# COMPACT_ATOMS: atom_id res chain seq x y z
N MET A 1 -7.65 8.18 9.63
CA MET A 1 -6.57 7.90 8.67
C MET A 1 -6.85 8.73 7.43
N ASN A 2 -5.87 9.43 6.86
CA ASN A 2 -6.10 10.20 5.63
C ASN A 2 -5.84 9.27 4.43
N THR A 3 -6.85 9.06 3.60
CA THR A 3 -6.81 8.18 2.40
C THR A 3 -6.53 8.95 1.12
N GLU A 4 -6.36 10.27 1.20
CA GLU A 4 -6.07 11.11 0.04
C GLU A 4 -4.57 10.99 -0.36
N PRO A 5 -4.25 10.94 -1.66
CA PRO A 5 -2.86 10.89 -2.12
C PRO A 5 -2.11 12.15 -1.69
N ARG A 6 -1.16 12.00 -0.77
CA ARG A 6 -0.30 13.10 -0.29
C ARG A 6 1.02 13.21 -1.04
N ILE A 7 1.30 12.27 -1.95
CA ILE A 7 2.53 12.29 -2.75
C ILE A 7 2.31 13.11 -4.03
N PRO A 8 3.32 13.86 -4.51
CA PRO A 8 3.17 14.77 -5.65
C PRO A 8 2.80 14.07 -6.96
N ASP A 9 3.21 12.81 -7.11
CA ASP A 9 2.99 12.00 -8.30
C ASP A 9 2.55 10.58 -7.88
N PRO A 10 1.24 10.39 -7.62
CA PRO A 10 0.71 9.09 -7.24
C PRO A 10 0.75 8.07 -8.38
N ASP A 11 0.56 8.54 -9.62
CA ASP A 11 0.55 7.70 -10.81
C ASP A 11 1.94 7.14 -11.08
N GLY A 12 2.99 7.98 -11.04
CA GLY A 12 4.37 7.55 -11.22
C GLY A 12 4.85 6.58 -10.13
N PHE A 13 4.38 6.73 -8.88
CA PHE A 13 4.63 5.74 -7.84
C PHE A 13 3.98 4.39 -8.15
N TYR A 14 2.72 4.41 -8.62
CA TYR A 14 1.99 3.19 -8.97
C TYR A 14 2.58 2.48 -10.20
N GLU A 15 2.98 3.23 -11.22
CA GLU A 15 3.70 2.69 -12.39
C GLU A 15 5.02 2.01 -11.98
N ALA A 16 5.81 2.66 -11.12
CA ALA A 16 7.06 2.09 -10.62
C ALA A 16 6.81 0.81 -9.80
N LEU A 17 5.73 0.77 -9.01
CA LEU A 17 5.34 -0.42 -8.26
C LEU A 17 4.94 -1.56 -9.21
N LEU A 18 4.12 -1.29 -10.22
CA LEU A 18 3.69 -2.28 -11.21
C LEU A 18 4.89 -2.84 -11.99
N ALA A 19 5.76 -1.97 -12.49
CA ALA A 19 6.99 -2.35 -13.17
C ALA A 19 7.90 -3.22 -12.27
N ALA A 20 7.93 -2.96 -10.97
CA ALA A 20 8.63 -3.82 -10.03
C ALA A 20 7.98 -5.21 -9.94
N HIS A 21 6.68 -5.38 -10.13
CA HIS A 21 6.04 -6.70 -10.11
C HIS A 21 6.11 -7.46 -11.44
N GLU A 22 6.45 -6.81 -12.55
CA GLU A 22 6.52 -7.45 -13.87
C GLU A 22 7.46 -8.66 -13.89
N GLY A 23 6.98 -9.76 -14.47
CA GLY A 23 7.73 -11.02 -14.60
C GLY A 23 7.99 -11.76 -13.30
N ARG A 24 7.39 -11.35 -12.17
CA ARG A 24 7.54 -12.02 -10.86
C ARG A 24 6.39 -12.98 -10.59
N THR A 25 6.72 -14.08 -9.93
CA THR A 25 5.72 -14.99 -9.37
C THR A 25 5.02 -14.33 -8.18
N GLU A 26 3.82 -14.80 -7.83
CA GLU A 26 3.06 -14.31 -6.68
C GLU A 26 3.90 -14.30 -5.38
N ALA A 27 4.64 -15.38 -5.11
CA ALA A 27 5.52 -15.47 -3.94
C ALA A 27 6.61 -14.38 -3.94
N ARG A 28 7.24 -14.12 -5.10
CA ARG A 28 8.26 -13.07 -5.22
C ARG A 28 7.66 -11.66 -5.13
N SER A 29 6.43 -11.49 -5.59
CA SER A 29 5.67 -10.25 -5.44
C SER A 29 5.31 -9.99 -3.98
N ALA A 30 4.89 -11.02 -3.23
CA ALA A 30 4.66 -10.91 -1.79
C ALA A 30 5.95 -10.53 -1.03
N ASP A 31 7.08 -11.16 -1.37
CA ASP A 31 8.39 -10.81 -0.78
C ASP A 31 8.83 -9.39 -1.11
N LEU A 32 8.51 -8.87 -2.31
CA LEU A 32 8.74 -7.46 -2.63
C LEU A 32 7.88 -6.57 -1.73
N ASN A 33 6.58 -6.87 -1.62
CA ASN A 33 5.66 -6.05 -0.83
C ASN A 33 6.07 -5.99 0.64
N ALA A 34 6.46 -7.11 1.23
CA ALA A 34 6.94 -7.15 2.61
C ALA A 34 8.18 -6.26 2.82
N ARG A 35 9.15 -6.30 1.90
CA ARG A 35 10.34 -5.44 1.94
C ARG A 35 10.00 -3.97 1.74
N LEU A 36 9.10 -3.67 0.80
CA LEU A 36 8.64 -2.30 0.55
C LEU A 36 7.94 -1.72 1.78
N VAL A 37 7.04 -2.47 2.41
CA VAL A 37 6.34 -2.05 3.64
C VAL A 37 7.34 -1.75 4.77
N LEU A 38 8.35 -2.59 4.98
CA LEU A 38 9.40 -2.33 5.99
C LEU A 38 10.19 -1.04 5.69
N LEU A 39 10.54 -0.80 4.43
CA LEU A 39 11.25 0.42 4.05
C LEU A 39 10.38 1.66 4.27
N LEU A 40 9.10 1.62 3.86
CA LEU A 40 8.15 2.71 4.08
C LEU A 40 7.90 2.96 5.57
N ALA A 41 7.82 1.90 6.37
CA ALA A 41 7.69 2.00 7.82
C ALA A 41 8.87 2.75 8.45
N ASN A 42 10.10 2.42 8.01
CA ASN A 42 11.29 3.12 8.46
C ASN A 42 11.29 4.60 8.07
N GLN A 43 10.79 4.96 6.88
CA GLN A 43 10.72 6.36 6.47
C GLN A 43 9.59 7.15 7.13
N CYS A 44 8.49 6.49 7.50
CA CYS A 44 7.41 7.11 8.27
C CYS A 44 7.86 7.45 9.70
N ALA A 45 8.70 6.60 10.32
CA ALA A 45 9.25 6.75 11.68
C ALA A 45 8.21 7.00 12.80
N ASP A 46 6.93 6.68 12.55
CA ASP A 46 5.81 6.92 13.46
C ASP A 46 4.99 5.64 13.62
N GLN A 47 5.14 4.99 14.78
CA GLN A 47 4.49 3.71 15.07
C GLN A 47 2.96 3.83 15.15
N ASP A 48 2.43 4.94 15.65
CA ASP A 48 0.99 5.12 15.80
C ASP A 48 0.31 5.29 14.45
N VAL A 49 0.95 6.02 13.53
CA VAL A 49 0.52 6.11 12.13
C VAL A 49 0.56 4.74 11.47
N LEU A 50 1.65 3.98 11.63
CA LEU A 50 1.77 2.65 11.02
C LEU A 50 0.70 1.67 11.54
N LEU A 51 0.41 1.69 12.84
CA LEU A 51 -0.67 0.87 13.41
C LEU A 51 -2.05 1.32 12.93
N ALA A 52 -2.27 2.62 12.73
CA ALA A 52 -3.50 3.12 12.13
C ALA A 52 -3.64 2.70 10.66
N CYS A 53 -2.55 2.68 9.87
CA CYS A 53 -2.53 2.15 8.51
C CYS A 53 -2.94 0.67 8.49
N ILE A 54 -2.38 -0.15 9.39
CA ILE A 54 -2.68 -1.58 9.47
C ILE A 54 -4.16 -1.81 9.79
N ARG A 55 -4.71 -1.07 10.77
CA ARG A 55 -6.14 -1.16 11.08
C ARG A 55 -7.00 -0.76 9.89
N ALA A 56 -6.70 0.36 9.25
CA ALA A 56 -7.44 0.83 8.07
C ALA A 56 -7.36 -0.16 6.89
N ALA A 57 -6.21 -0.81 6.67
CA ALA A 57 -6.06 -1.83 5.62
C ALA A 57 -6.77 -3.16 5.95
N ALA A 58 -6.89 -3.51 7.24
CA ALA A 58 -7.59 -4.69 7.70
C ALA A 58 -9.11 -4.51 7.78
N GLU A 59 -9.59 -3.26 7.89
CA GLU A 59 -11.01 -2.87 7.94
C GLU A 59 -11.68 -2.84 6.56
N GLU A 60 -11.15 -3.56 5.56
CA GLU A 60 -11.66 -3.69 4.18
C GLU A 60 -13.19 -3.47 4.10
N ASP A 61 -13.59 -2.26 3.69
CA ASP A 61 -14.99 -1.84 3.74
C ASP A 61 -15.79 -2.66 2.72
N LEU A 62 -16.78 -3.40 3.22
CA LEU A 62 -17.75 -4.23 2.50
C LEU A 62 -18.76 -3.39 1.67
N THR A 63 -18.37 -2.22 1.14
CA THR A 63 -19.27 -1.28 0.46
C THR A 63 -19.13 -1.29 -1.07
N THR A 64 -18.85 -2.45 -1.68
CA THR A 64 -19.03 -2.66 -3.14
C THR A 64 -20.39 -3.28 -3.51
N THR A 65 -21.33 -3.37 -2.58
CA THR A 65 -22.78 -3.38 -2.86
C THR A 65 -23.28 -2.00 -2.45
N ILE A 66 -23.72 -1.10 -3.34
CA ILE A 66 -24.95 -1.15 -4.15
C ILE A 66 -24.79 -0.16 -5.33
N THR A 67 -25.30 -0.53 -6.53
CA THR A 67 -26.07 0.29 -7.52
C THR A 67 -25.70 -0.10 -8.96
N PRO A 68 -26.64 -0.23 -9.92
CA PRO A 68 -28.01 0.30 -9.92
C PRO A 68 -29.13 -0.69 -9.58
#